data_AF-A0A3A9EVZ5-F1
#
_entry.id   AF-A0A3A9EVZ5-F1
#
_cell.length_a   1.000
_cell.length_b   1.000
_cell.length_c   1.000
_cell.angle_alpha   90.00
_cell.angle_beta   90.00
_cell.angle_gamma   90.00
#
_symmetry.space_group_name_H-M   'P 1'
#
loop_
_entity.id
_entity.type
_entity.pdbx_description
1 polymer ?
#
loop_
_entity_poly.entity_id
_entity_poly.type
_entity_poly.pdbx_seq_one_letter_code
_entity_poly.pdbx_strand_id
1 'polypeptide(L)'
;MIDDNKILILKVRIIKMNDQMFNIILLLIPVIGAVITGVLVPYVKTKISAAQMDEITEWVTKAVQAAEVLFDAPKSGDKKREYVINFIDKMFNSRKKIITKDQIRILLEAARKQMNNE
;
A
#
# COMPACT_ATOMS: atom_id res chain seq x y z
N MET A 1 -56.64 -5.89 -36.87
CA MET A 1 -56.05 -7.25 -36.76
C MET A 1 -54.57 -7.12 -37.01
N ILE A 2 -53.72 -7.33 -36.00
CA ILE A 2 -52.26 -7.37 -36.20
C ILE A 2 -51.96 -8.74 -36.83
N ASP A 3 -51.33 -8.76 -38.00
CA ASP A 3 -50.95 -10.01 -38.65
C ASP A 3 -49.70 -10.63 -37.98
N ASP A 4 -49.56 -11.95 -38.11
CA ASP A 4 -48.47 -12.72 -37.51
C ASP A 4 -47.08 -12.28 -38.00
N ASN A 5 -46.99 -11.68 -39.19
CA ASN A 5 -45.73 -11.22 -39.77
C ASN A 5 -45.22 -9.97 -39.04
N LYS A 6 -46.11 -9.04 -38.65
CA LYS A 6 -45.76 -7.92 -37.77
C LYS A 6 -45.31 -8.38 -36.40
N ILE A 7 -45.94 -9.40 -35.82
CA ILE A 7 -45.54 -9.98 -34.53
C ILE A 7 -44.14 -10.60 -34.62
N LEU A 8 -43.85 -11.31 -35.71
CA LEU A 8 -42.53 -11.91 -35.95
C LEU A 8 -41.43 -10.84 -36.07
N ILE A 9 -41.66 -9.79 -36.86
CA ILE A 9 -40.71 -8.68 -37.02
C ILE A 9 -40.43 -8.00 -35.67
N LEU A 10 -41.46 -7.81 -34.84
CA LEU A 10 -41.31 -7.21 -33.52
C LEU A 10 -40.44 -8.09 -32.60
N LYS A 11 -40.69 -9.41 -32.58
CA LYS A 11 -39.91 -10.36 -31.79
C LYS A 11 -38.44 -10.39 -32.20
N VAL A 12 -38.16 -10.44 -33.49
CA VAL A 12 -36.79 -10.41 -34.03
C VAL A 12 -36.06 -9.12 -33.61
N ARG A 13 -36.75 -7.98 -33.67
CA ARG A 13 -36.18 -6.69 -33.26
C ARG A 13 -35.89 -6.63 -31.76
N ILE A 14 -36.76 -7.17 -30.92
CA ILE A 14 -36.58 -7.22 -29.47
C ILE A 14 -35.40 -8.11 -29.11
N ILE A 15 -35.30 -9.29 -29.71
CA ILE A 15 -34.17 -10.23 -29.47
C ILE A 15 -32.85 -9.56 -29.84
N LYS A 16 -32.77 -8.98 -31.06
CA LYS A 16 -31.57 -8.27 -31.52
C LYS A 16 -31.18 -7.13 -30.57
N MET A 17 -32.15 -6.35 -30.10
CA MET A 17 -31.90 -5.25 -29.17
C MET A 17 -31.39 -5.74 -27.81
N ASN A 18 -31.91 -6.87 -27.32
CA ASN A 18 -31.46 -7.48 -26.07
C ASN A 18 -30.02 -8.01 -26.17
N ASP A 19 -29.67 -8.64 -27.29
CA ASP A 19 -28.31 -9.14 -27.55
C ASP A 19 -27.29 -8.01 -27.62
N GLN A 20 -27.66 -6.88 -28.26
CA GLN A 20 -26.82 -5.68 -28.30
C GLN A 20 -26.59 -5.10 -26.91
N MET A 21 -27.64 -5.00 -26.08
CA MET A 21 -27.52 -4.54 -24.70
C MET A 21 -26.63 -5.46 -23.87
N PHE A 22 -26.79 -6.77 -24.00
CA PHE A 22 -25.95 -7.76 -23.32
C PHE A 22 -24.47 -7.61 -23.70
N ASN A 23 -24.17 -7.46 -24.99
CA ASN A 23 -22.79 -7.28 -25.47
C ASN A 23 -22.14 -5.99 -24.96
N ILE A 24 -22.90 -4.89 -24.85
CA ILE A 24 -22.40 -3.64 -24.26
C ILE A 24 -22.00 -3.85 -22.80
N ILE A 25 -22.85 -4.53 -22.01
CA ILE A 25 -22.55 -4.83 -20.61
C ILE A 25 -21.29 -5.71 -20.51
N LEU A 26 -21.20 -6.74 -21.35
CA LEU A 26 -20.06 -7.66 -21.38
C LEU A 26 -18.74 -6.92 -21.68
N LEU A 27 -18.77 -5.92 -22.56
CA LEU A 27 -17.62 -5.09 -22.90
C LEU A 27 -17.25 -4.09 -21.79
N LEU A 28 -18.21 -3.64 -20.98
CA LEU A 28 -17.95 -2.69 -19.90
C LEU A 28 -17.27 -3.33 -18.68
N ILE A 29 -17.59 -4.59 -18.38
CA ILE A 29 -17.00 -5.33 -17.24
C ILE A 29 -15.46 -5.31 -17.25
N PRO A 30 -14.76 -5.70 -18.34
CA PRO A 30 -13.30 -5.67 -18.36
C PRO A 30 -12.74 -4.25 -18.30
N VAL A 31 -13.44 -3.25 -18.85
CA VAL A 31 -13.02 -1.84 -18.77
C VAL A 31 -13.05 -1.36 -17.32
N ILE A 32 -14.14 -1.61 -16.60
CA ILE A 32 -14.27 -1.26 -15.18
C ILE A 32 -13.23 -2.03 -14.35
N GLY A 33 -13.06 -3.33 -14.62
CA GLY A 33 -12.05 -4.16 -13.97
C GLY A 33 -10.63 -3.63 -14.18
N ALA A 34 -10.30 -3.17 -15.39
CA ALA A 34 -9.02 -2.56 -15.72
C ALA A 34 -8.81 -1.23 -14.99
N VAL A 35 -9.84 -0.39 -14.86
CA VAL A 35 -9.75 0.87 -14.10
C VAL A 35 -9.53 0.61 -12.61
N ILE A 36 -10.29 -0.30 -12.01
CA ILE A 36 -10.13 -0.66 -10.59
C ILE A 36 -8.73 -1.22 -10.35
N THR A 37 -8.29 -2.18 -11.16
CA THR A 37 -6.99 -2.84 -10.98
C THR A 37 -5.82 -1.91 -11.30
N GLY A 38 -5.95 -1.08 -12.35
CA GLY A 38 -4.89 -0.21 -12.84
C GLY A 38 -4.76 1.12 -12.09
N VAL A 39 -5.83 1.61 -11.44
CA VAL A 39 -5.83 2.92 -10.77
C VAL A 39 -6.12 2.79 -9.28
N LEU A 40 -7.24 2.16 -8.90
CA LEU A 40 -7.68 2.14 -7.50
C LEU A 40 -6.75 1.29 -6.63
N VAL A 41 -6.40 0.09 -7.07
CA VAL A 41 -5.48 -0.80 -6.33
C VAL A 41 -4.10 -0.15 -6.09
N PRO A 42 -3.38 0.40 -7.09
CA PRO A 42 -2.11 1.07 -6.83
C PRO A 42 -2.27 2.31 -5.95
N TYR A 43 -3.35 3.08 -6.12
CA TYR A 43 -3.62 4.24 -5.25
C TYR A 43 -3.74 3.87 -3.78
N VAL A 44 -4.49 2.80 -3.46
CA VAL A 44 -4.60 2.33 -2.07
C VAL A 44 -3.25 1.82 -1.56
N LYS A 45 -2.50 1.09 -2.40
CA LYS A 45 -1.16 0.59 -2.02
C LYS A 45 -0.18 1.73 -1.69
N THR A 46 -0.18 2.84 -2.43
CA THR A 46 0.71 3.97 -2.13
C THR A 46 0.37 4.63 -0.81
N LYS A 47 -0.93 4.79 -0.48
CA LYS A 47 -1.38 5.33 0.81
C LYS A 47 -0.98 4.43 1.98
N ILE A 48 -1.15 3.12 1.84
CA ILE A 48 -0.71 2.15 2.84
C ILE A 48 0.81 2.21 3.01
N SER A 49 1.56 2.26 1.90
CA SER A 49 3.04 2.34 1.95
C SER A 49 3.53 3.63 2.63
N ALA A 50 2.84 4.76 2.46
CA ALA A 50 3.17 6.01 3.14
C ALA A 50 2.94 5.90 4.66
N ALA A 51 1.76 5.44 5.06
CA ALA A 51 1.43 5.24 6.49
C ALA A 51 2.40 4.25 7.17
N GLN A 52 2.82 3.20 6.47
CA GLN A 52 3.83 2.27 6.96
C GLN A 52 5.19 2.94 7.18
N MET A 53 5.58 3.87 6.31
CA MET A 53 6.85 4.59 6.47
C MET A 53 6.81 5.57 7.65
N ASP A 54 5.67 6.21 7.87
CA ASP A 54 5.44 7.09 9.03
C ASP A 54 5.56 6.27 10.33
N GLU A 55 4.90 5.11 10.38
CA GLU A 55 4.99 4.19 11.52
C GLU A 55 6.43 3.73 11.79
N ILE A 56 7.18 3.34 10.75
CA ILE A 56 8.59 2.95 10.91
C ILE A 56 9.40 4.11 11.48
N THR A 57 9.22 5.33 10.97
CA THR A 57 9.98 6.50 11.41
C THR A 57 9.69 6.87 12.87
N GLU A 58 8.42 6.75 13.28
CA GLU A 58 8.02 6.93 14.68
C GLU A 58 8.67 5.89 15.59
N TRP A 59 8.65 4.61 15.20
CA TRP A 59 9.28 3.54 15.99
C TRP A 59 10.80 3.64 16.03
N VAL A 60 11.45 4.07 14.95
CA VAL A 60 12.89 4.36 14.95
C VAL A 60 13.20 5.43 15.99
N THR A 61 12.42 6.50 16.04
CA THR A 61 12.59 7.58 17.03
C THR A 61 12.45 7.06 18.46
N LYS A 62 11.40 6.29 18.75
CA LYS A 62 11.20 5.65 20.06
C LYS A 62 12.34 4.70 20.42
N ALA A 63 12.84 3.92 19.45
CA ALA A 63 13.95 3.01 19.65
C ALA A 63 15.27 3.74 19.95
N VAL A 64 15.53 4.87 19.30
CA VAL A 64 16.68 5.73 19.60
C VAL A 64 16.60 6.26 21.02
N GLN A 65 15.44 6.78 21.44
CA GLN A 65 15.23 7.24 22.82
C GLN A 65 15.45 6.11 23.83
N ALA A 66 14.91 4.91 23.56
CA ALA A 66 15.15 3.74 24.40
C ALA A 66 16.63 3.34 24.45
N ALA A 67 17.35 3.42 23.33
CA ALA A 67 18.78 3.11 23.27
C ALA A 67 19.62 4.14 24.06
N GLU A 68 19.26 5.42 24.02
CA GLU A 68 19.92 6.46 24.82
C GLU A 68 19.76 6.19 26.33
N VAL A 69 18.59 5.70 26.77
CA VAL A 69 18.33 5.32 28.16
C VAL A 69 19.02 4.01 28.56
N LEU A 70 19.02 3.00 27.68
CA LEU A 70 19.57 1.67 27.99
C LEU A 70 21.10 1.61 28.00
N PHE A 71 21.77 2.52 27.29
CA PHE A 71 23.22 2.53 27.15
C PHE A 71 23.79 3.88 27.59
N ASP A 72 24.12 4.03 28.86
CA ASP A 72 24.68 5.28 29.42
C ASP A 72 26.22 5.34 29.37
N ALA A 73 26.88 4.21 29.12
CA ALA A 73 28.33 4.11 29.20
C ALA A 73 29.04 4.91 28.07
N PRO A 74 30.21 5.53 28.35
CA PRO A 74 31.03 6.17 27.33
C PRO A 74 31.39 5.21 26.20
N LYS A 75 31.42 5.70 24.95
CA LYS A 75 31.72 4.92 23.72
C LYS A 75 30.71 3.79 23.40
N SER A 76 29.49 3.86 23.93
CA SER A 76 28.41 2.91 23.62
C SER A 76 27.67 3.16 22.29
N GLY A 77 28.10 4.14 21.49
CA GLY A 77 27.40 4.56 20.27
C GLY A 77 27.14 3.45 19.26
N ASP A 78 28.11 2.54 19.06
CA ASP A 78 27.93 1.41 18.15
C ASP A 78 26.91 0.40 18.68
N LYS A 79 26.88 0.16 19.99
CA LYS A 79 25.89 -0.72 20.64
C LYS A 79 24.48 -0.13 20.54
N LYS A 80 24.32 1.19 20.75
CA LYS A 80 23.06 1.91 20.56
C LYS A 80 22.55 1.74 19.13
N ARG A 81 23.42 1.98 18.16
CA ARG A 81 23.10 1.87 16.74
C ARG A 81 22.66 0.45 16.38
N GLU A 82 23.44 -0.54 16.78
CA GLU A 82 23.15 -1.95 16.48
C GLU A 82 21.84 -2.42 17.14
N TYR A 83 21.59 -2.00 18.38
CA TYR A 83 20.33 -2.27 19.07
C TYR A 83 19.13 -1.74 18.27
N VAL A 84 19.15 -0.47 17.86
CA VAL A 84 18.05 0.13 17.09
C VAL A 84 17.88 -0.58 15.74
N ILE A 85 18.97 -0.84 15.02
CA ILE A 85 18.92 -1.52 13.72
C ILE A 85 18.28 -2.89 13.87
N ASN A 86 18.75 -3.71 14.81
CA ASN A 86 18.25 -5.06 14.99
C ASN A 86 16.81 -5.09 15.53
N PHE A 87 16.44 -4.13 16.39
CA PHE A 87 15.08 -4.00 16.90
C PHE A 87 14.08 -3.70 15.77
N ILE A 88 14.37 -2.68 14.94
CA ILE A 88 13.49 -2.28 13.84
C ILE A 88 13.47 -3.33 12.72
N ASP A 89 14.62 -3.93 12.40
CA ASP A 89 14.73 -5.04 11.45
C ASP A 89 13.86 -6.22 11.90
N LYS A 90 13.93 -6.61 13.17
CA LYS A 90 13.07 -7.69 13.71
C LYS A 90 11.59 -7.31 13.70
N MET A 91 11.26 -6.07 14.09
CA MET A 91 9.87 -5.60 14.17
C MET A 91 9.18 -5.61 12.80
N PHE A 92 9.82 -5.02 11.79
CA PHE A 92 9.19 -4.83 10.47
C PHE A 92 9.52 -5.93 9.46
N ASN A 93 10.65 -6.62 9.58
CA ASN A 93 11.06 -7.65 8.62
C ASN A 93 10.76 -9.10 9.05
N SER A 94 10.12 -9.33 10.19
CA SER A 94 9.86 -10.67 10.73
C SER A 94 9.13 -11.62 9.76
N ARG A 95 8.20 -11.10 8.95
CA ARG A 95 7.39 -11.89 8.01
C ARG A 95 7.80 -11.70 6.56
N LYS A 96 8.18 -10.50 6.20
CA LYS A 96 8.63 -10.12 4.84
C LYS A 96 9.55 -8.92 4.98
N LYS A 97 10.52 -8.77 4.09
CA LYS A 97 11.40 -7.60 4.10
C LYS A 97 10.62 -6.34 3.68
N ILE A 98 10.44 -5.42 4.63
CA ILE A 98 9.80 -4.10 4.48
C ILE A 98 10.86 -3.01 4.30
N ILE A 99 11.92 -3.02 5.10
CA ILE A 99 12.94 -1.96 5.15
C ILE A 99 14.34 -2.58 5.25
N THR A 100 15.36 -1.96 4.68
CA THR A 100 16.75 -2.45 4.78
C THR A 100 17.45 -1.88 6.02
N LYS A 101 18.49 -2.58 6.50
CA LYS A 101 19.34 -2.06 7.60
C LYS A 101 19.95 -0.70 7.29
N ASP A 102 20.31 -0.43 6.04
CA ASP A 102 20.80 0.88 5.62
C ASP A 102 19.72 1.97 5.71
N GLN A 103 18.49 1.67 5.30
CA GLN A 103 17.38 2.60 5.45
C GLN A 103 17.09 2.88 6.94
N ILE A 104 17.13 1.85 7.79
CA ILE A 104 16.99 2.03 9.24
C ILE A 104 18.10 2.93 9.79
N ARG A 105 19.35 2.77 9.33
CA ARG A 105 20.47 3.62 9.74
C ARG A 105 20.26 5.09 9.35
N ILE A 106 19.75 5.35 8.15
CA ILE A 106 19.42 6.72 7.71
C ILE A 106 18.33 7.32 8.60
N LEU A 107 17.26 6.57 8.88
CA LEU A 107 16.17 7.02 9.75
C LEU A 107 16.66 7.27 11.19
N LEU A 108 17.57 6.43 11.68
CA LEU A 108 18.20 6.59 12.99
C LEU A 108 19.00 7.88 13.08
N GLU A 109 19.84 8.15 12.07
CA GLU A 109 20.64 9.38 12.00
C GLU A 109 19.73 10.63 11.92
N ALA A 110 18.63 10.54 11.16
CA ALA A 110 17.61 11.59 11.09
C ALA A 110 16.91 11.82 12.43
N ALA A 111 16.48 10.76 13.11
CA ALA A 111 15.82 10.84 14.42
C ALA A 111 16.77 11.43 15.48
N ARG A 112 18.03 10.98 15.52
CA ARG A 112 19.04 11.54 16.42
C ARG A 112 19.29 13.03 16.15
N LYS A 113 19.32 13.44 14.87
CA LYS A 113 19.50 14.85 14.50
C LYS A 113 18.30 15.70 14.94
N GLN A 114 17.07 15.18 14.80
CA GLN A 114 15.87 15.84 15.30
C GLN A 114 15.93 16.03 16.82
N MET A 115 16.26 14.98 17.58
CA MET A 115 16.40 15.05 19.04
C MET A 115 17.47 16.03 19.56
N ASN A 116 18.54 16.27 18.80
CA ASN A 116 19.62 17.19 19.19
C ASN A 116 19.39 18.64 18.71
N ASN A 117 18.42 18.84 17.81
CA ASN A 117 18.07 20.16 17.27
C ASN A 117 16.83 20.75 17.96
N GLU A 118 16.21 20.00 18.86
CA GLU A 118 15.18 20.44 19.82
C GLU A 118 15.84 20.81 21.15
#